data_AF-A0A0M0WFB9-F1
#
_entry.id   AF-A0A0M0WFB9-F1
#
_cell.length_a   1.000
_cell.length_b   1.000
_cell.length_c   1.000
_cell.angle_alpha   90.00
_cell.angle_beta   90.00
_cell.angle_gamma   90.00
#
_symmetry.space_group_name_H-M   'P 1'
#
loop_
_entity.id
_entity.type
_entity.pdbx_description
1 polymer ?
#
loop_
_entity_poly.entity_id
_entity_poly.type
_entity_poly.pdbx_seq_one_letter_code
_entity_poly.pdbx_strand_id
1 'polypeptide(L)'
;MKLFEAIYPLLNEGHKKEVEQLLSDYQKLETHDFIKKQRRFINRTETEEFYIDNQNNNMEIHTLIYYLFMIRYIETTDWSGEKYPGQIKRFLHSRLKQYGYSNIKLNDKAVKRKLQHNQVKRGEYIPLLLNCYDNQVRQLGLKIAIFDNGFDEYNIALVPMDLFMKLENEVTDCEVTDTIIWSLHILQISEKRSDAMHLLRKKLGIPLLEVKNFISTLPICVGTGLKRELIELKLEYEQANCIMLLEEFSE
;
A
#
# COMPACT_ATOMS: atom_id res chain seq x y z
N MET A 1 -3.25 21.00 2.82
CA MET A 1 -3.04 19.57 2.55
C MET A 1 -1.59 19.40 2.15
N LYS A 2 -0.77 18.81 3.01
CA LYS A 2 0.68 18.65 2.83
C LYS A 2 1.03 17.75 1.66
N LEU A 3 0.21 16.74 1.36
CA LEU A 3 0.42 15.89 0.18
C LEU A 3 0.53 16.72 -1.09
N PHE A 4 -0.36 17.71 -1.26
CA PHE A 4 -0.30 18.63 -2.39
C PHE A 4 1.01 19.42 -2.42
N GLU A 5 1.41 20.03 -1.31
CA GLU A 5 2.63 20.82 -1.23
C GLU A 5 3.89 20.01 -1.58
N ALA A 6 3.90 18.73 -1.22
CA ALA A 6 4.98 17.82 -1.55
C ALA A 6 5.03 17.48 -3.05
N ILE A 7 3.89 17.22 -3.69
CA ILE A 7 3.84 16.81 -5.10
C ILE A 7 3.76 17.97 -6.09
N TYR A 8 3.35 19.17 -5.66
CA TYR A 8 3.14 20.34 -6.51
C TYR A 8 4.34 20.67 -7.42
N PRO A 9 5.60 20.57 -6.96
CA PRO A 9 6.77 20.81 -7.82
C PRO A 9 6.90 19.81 -8.99
N LEU A 10 6.29 18.63 -8.89
CA LEU A 10 6.32 17.63 -9.95
C LEU A 10 5.28 17.87 -11.05
N LEU A 11 4.25 18.67 -10.78
CA LEU A 11 3.16 18.88 -11.71
C LEU A 11 3.56 19.91 -12.78
N ASN A 12 3.06 19.71 -14.01
CA ASN A 12 3.12 20.75 -15.03
C ASN A 12 2.09 21.85 -14.73
N GLU A 13 2.24 23.02 -15.37
CA GLU A 13 1.37 24.18 -15.14
C GLU A 13 -0.12 23.92 -15.39
N GLY A 14 -0.47 23.00 -16.29
CA GLY A 14 -1.85 22.60 -16.52
C GLY A 14 -2.43 21.87 -15.31
N HIS A 15 -1.70 20.86 -14.81
CA HIS A 15 -2.13 20.08 -13.66
C HIS A 15 -2.08 20.87 -12.34
N LYS A 16 -1.13 21.79 -12.19
CA LYS A 16 -1.08 22.69 -11.02
C LYS A 16 -2.39 23.45 -10.85
N LYS A 17 -2.89 24.08 -11.92
CA LYS A 17 -4.16 24.82 -11.90
C LYS A 17 -5.36 23.94 -11.55
N GLU A 18 -5.41 22.73 -12.10
CA GLU A 18 -6.50 21.79 -11.81
C GLU A 18 -6.50 21.33 -10.35
N VAL A 19 -5.31 21.06 -9.78
CA VAL A 19 -5.21 20.66 -8.37
C VAL A 19 -5.46 21.85 -7.43
N GLU A 20 -5.01 23.05 -7.78
CA GLU A 20 -5.34 24.28 -7.04
C GLU A 20 -6.87 24.52 -7.01
N GLN A 21 -7.55 24.29 -8.14
CA GLN A 21 -9.01 24.39 -8.20
C GLN A 21 -9.67 23.31 -7.32
N LEU A 22 -9.16 22.08 -7.34
CA LEU A 22 -9.66 20.98 -6.49
C LEU A 22 -9.51 21.32 -5.00
N LEU A 23 -8.37 21.89 -4.61
CA LEU A 23 -8.15 22.38 -3.24
C LEU A 23 -9.06 23.54 -2.87
N SER A 24 -9.23 24.51 -3.78
CA SER A 24 -10.16 25.62 -3.54
C SER A 24 -11.59 25.13 -3.41
N ASP A 25 -11.99 24.10 -4.16
CA ASP A 25 -13.33 23.52 -4.08
C ASP A 25 -13.51 22.81 -2.74
N TYR A 26 -12.52 22.03 -2.32
CA TYR A 26 -12.53 21.39 -1.00
C TYR A 26 -12.69 22.41 0.14
N GLN A 27 -11.97 23.52 0.10
CA GLN A 27 -12.03 24.54 1.16
C GLN A 27 -13.35 25.32 1.22
N LYS A 28 -14.16 25.29 0.15
CA LYS A 28 -15.33 26.17 -0.01
C LYS A 28 -16.66 25.43 -0.07
N LEU A 29 -16.64 24.13 -0.35
CA LEU A 29 -17.85 23.33 -0.55
C LEU A 29 -18.02 22.36 0.61
N GLU A 30 -19.27 22.15 1.01
CA GLU A 30 -19.64 21.02 1.87
C GLU A 30 -19.29 19.69 1.16
N THR A 31 -18.97 18.65 1.94
CA THR A 31 -18.51 17.35 1.42
C THR A 31 -19.41 16.79 0.30
N HIS A 32 -20.73 16.87 0.47
CA HIS A 32 -21.69 16.42 -0.54
C HIS A 32 -21.54 17.18 -1.88
N ASP A 33 -21.41 18.50 -1.82
CA ASP A 33 -21.31 19.34 -3.02
C ASP A 33 -19.92 19.23 -3.66
N PHE A 34 -18.88 19.03 -2.86
CA PHE A 34 -17.55 18.69 -3.33
C PHE A 34 -17.57 17.37 -4.13
N ILE A 35 -18.12 16.30 -3.54
CA ILE A 35 -18.25 14.98 -4.17
C ILE A 35 -19.00 15.10 -5.50
N LYS A 36 -20.15 15.76 -5.48
CA LYS A 36 -20.98 15.96 -6.68
C LYS A 36 -20.23 16.72 -7.77
N LYS A 37 -19.48 17.77 -7.41
CA LYS A 37 -18.70 18.57 -8.35
C LYS A 37 -17.51 17.79 -8.91
N GLN A 38 -16.87 16.96 -8.10
CA GLN A 38 -15.70 16.16 -8.46
C GLN A 38 -16.04 14.75 -8.93
N ARG A 39 -17.31 14.43 -9.23
CA ARG A 39 -17.80 13.10 -9.64
C ARG A 39 -16.96 12.41 -10.73
N ARG A 40 -16.31 13.18 -11.61
CA ARG A 40 -15.40 12.64 -12.64
C ARG A 40 -14.14 11.97 -12.08
N PHE A 41 -13.78 12.28 -10.84
CA PHE A 41 -12.62 11.78 -10.10
C PHE A 41 -12.99 10.78 -9.00
N ILE A 42 -14.27 10.41 -8.93
CA ILE A 42 -14.80 9.48 -7.94
C ILE A 42 -15.05 8.17 -8.69
N ASN A 43 -14.48 7.08 -8.18
CA ASN A 43 -14.31 5.84 -8.93
C ASN A 43 -15.66 5.32 -9.45
N ARG A 44 -15.74 4.92 -10.72
CA ARG A 44 -17.00 4.52 -11.38
C ARG A 44 -17.67 3.28 -10.77
N THR A 45 -16.95 2.54 -9.94
CA THR A 45 -17.38 1.29 -9.31
C THR A 45 -18.11 1.48 -7.99
N GLU A 46 -18.02 2.65 -7.36
CA GLU A 46 -18.62 2.94 -6.06
C GLU A 46 -19.72 4.01 -6.22
N THR A 47 -20.83 3.86 -5.49
CA THR A 47 -21.98 4.76 -5.58
C THR A 47 -21.70 6.08 -4.86
N GLU A 48 -22.36 7.17 -5.25
CA GLU A 48 -22.30 8.44 -4.50
C GLU A 48 -22.67 8.23 -3.02
N GLU A 49 -23.59 7.30 -2.75
CA GLU A 49 -23.98 6.85 -1.41
C GLU A 49 -22.81 6.22 -0.62
N PHE A 50 -21.96 5.39 -1.25
CA PHE A 50 -20.78 4.82 -0.58
C PHE A 50 -19.84 5.91 -0.07
N TYR A 51 -19.64 6.97 -0.85
CA TYR A 51 -18.78 8.08 -0.47
C TYR A 51 -19.45 9.04 0.52
N ILE A 52 -20.77 9.22 0.42
CA ILE A 52 -21.57 10.02 1.36
C ILE A 52 -21.75 9.31 2.70
N ASP A 53 -21.71 7.97 2.76
CA ASP A 53 -21.81 7.23 4.02
C ASP A 53 -20.43 7.09 4.71
N ASN A 54 -19.35 7.17 3.93
CA ASN A 54 -17.96 7.19 4.43
C ASN A 54 -17.44 8.62 4.70
N GLN A 55 -18.26 9.55 5.22
CA GLN A 55 -17.88 10.96 5.47
C GLN A 55 -16.65 11.14 6.39
N ASN A 56 -16.23 10.08 7.08
CA ASN A 56 -15.04 10.06 7.94
C ASN A 56 -13.75 9.65 7.21
N ASN A 57 -13.83 9.18 5.97
CA ASN A 57 -12.65 8.83 5.17
C ASN A 57 -12.16 10.08 4.43
N ASN A 58 -10.84 10.27 4.36
CA ASN A 58 -10.16 11.40 3.72
C ASN A 58 -10.48 11.50 2.21
N MET A 59 -11.70 11.89 1.86
CA MET A 59 -12.24 11.90 0.50
C MET A 59 -11.50 12.86 -0.42
N GLU A 60 -10.89 13.91 0.14
CA GLU A 60 -10.05 14.85 -0.58
C GLU A 60 -8.78 14.19 -1.07
N ILE A 61 -8.16 13.37 -0.21
CA ILE A 61 -6.96 12.63 -0.52
C ILE A 61 -7.29 11.55 -1.55
N HIS A 62 -8.41 10.85 -1.37
CA HIS A 62 -8.89 9.90 -2.37
C HIS A 62 -9.07 10.58 -3.73
N THR A 63 -9.73 11.74 -3.77
CA THR A 63 -9.94 12.50 -5.00
C THR A 63 -8.61 12.98 -5.60
N LEU A 64 -7.65 13.45 -4.80
CA LEU A 64 -6.33 13.84 -5.27
C LEU A 64 -5.55 12.63 -5.82
N ILE A 65 -5.54 11.51 -5.12
CA ILE A 65 -4.88 10.28 -5.57
C ILE A 65 -5.49 9.80 -6.89
N TYR A 66 -6.82 9.81 -7.01
CA TYR A 66 -7.49 9.45 -8.25
C TYR A 66 -7.18 10.44 -9.38
N TYR A 67 -7.09 11.74 -9.07
CA TYR A 67 -6.62 12.73 -10.04
C TYR A 67 -5.21 12.41 -10.53
N LEU A 68 -4.27 12.11 -9.61
CA LEU A 68 -2.90 11.72 -9.94
C LEU A 68 -2.84 10.41 -10.74
N PHE A 69 -3.76 9.49 -10.48
CA PHE A 69 -3.97 8.29 -11.29
C PHE A 69 -4.38 8.65 -12.73
N MET A 70 -5.38 9.52 -12.90
CA MET A 70 -5.86 9.97 -14.21
C MET A 70 -4.76 10.63 -15.05
N ILE A 71 -3.83 11.35 -14.40
CA ILE A 71 -2.70 12.00 -15.07
C ILE A 71 -1.41 11.15 -15.08
N ARG A 72 -1.50 9.87 -14.67
CA ARG A 72 -0.41 8.86 -14.69
C ARG A 72 0.81 9.22 -13.83
N TYR A 73 0.57 9.85 -12.69
CA TYR A 73 1.56 10.00 -11.61
C TYR A 73 1.43 8.91 -10.55
N ILE A 74 0.24 8.31 -10.43
CA ILE A 74 -0.06 7.16 -9.58
C ILE A 74 -0.66 6.03 -10.43
N GLU A 75 -0.48 4.77 -10.01
CA GLU A 75 -1.23 3.60 -10.48
C GLU A 75 -1.94 2.98 -9.28
N THR A 76 -3.18 2.51 -9.47
CA THR A 76 -3.94 1.84 -8.41
C THR A 76 -4.14 0.36 -8.73
N THR A 77 -4.03 -0.50 -7.73
CA THR A 77 -4.26 -1.94 -7.89
C THR A 77 -4.85 -2.55 -6.63
N ASP A 78 -5.74 -3.52 -6.82
CA ASP A 78 -6.33 -4.30 -5.74
C ASP A 78 -5.25 -5.16 -5.05
N TRP A 79 -5.42 -5.41 -3.74
CA TRP A 79 -4.52 -6.28 -2.96
C TRP A 79 -4.43 -7.72 -3.50
N SER A 80 -5.50 -8.18 -4.15
CA SER A 80 -5.60 -9.51 -4.74
C SER A 80 -4.77 -9.68 -6.01
N GLY A 81 -4.39 -8.59 -6.69
CA GLY A 81 -3.51 -8.65 -7.85
C GLY A 81 -3.69 -7.51 -8.85
N GLU A 82 -2.86 -7.56 -9.90
CA GLU A 82 -2.97 -6.62 -11.04
C GLU A 82 -4.27 -6.86 -11.81
N LYS A 83 -4.95 -5.79 -12.21
CA LYS A 83 -6.15 -5.84 -13.07
C LYS A 83 -5.89 -6.51 -14.42
N TYR A 84 -4.68 -6.34 -14.93
CA TYR A 84 -4.20 -7.02 -16.14
C TYR A 84 -2.69 -7.29 -16.02
N PRO A 85 -2.17 -8.37 -16.64
CA PRO A 85 -0.77 -8.74 -16.49
C PRO A 85 0.21 -7.62 -16.84
N GLY A 86 1.06 -7.25 -15.89
CA GLY A 86 2.10 -6.22 -16.05
C GLY A 86 1.60 -4.78 -15.99
N GLN A 87 0.43 -4.54 -15.41
CA GLN A 87 -0.09 -3.20 -15.08
C GLN A 87 0.98 -2.33 -14.39
N ILE A 88 1.51 -2.79 -13.26
CA ILE A 88 2.49 -2.04 -12.46
C ILE A 88 3.76 -1.81 -13.27
N LYS A 89 4.22 -2.84 -13.98
CA LYS A 89 5.43 -2.74 -14.82
C LYS A 89 5.30 -1.66 -15.89
N ARG A 90 4.14 -1.59 -16.56
CA ARG A 90 3.86 -0.60 -17.60
C ARG A 90 3.81 0.82 -17.03
N PHE A 91 3.16 0.99 -15.88
CA PHE A 91 3.16 2.25 -15.16
C PHE A 91 4.59 2.71 -14.83
N LEU A 92 5.37 1.87 -14.16
CA LEU A 92 6.75 2.19 -13.78
C LEU A 92 7.61 2.51 -15.01
N HIS A 93 7.47 1.77 -16.11
CA HIS A 93 8.14 2.08 -17.38
C HIS A 93 7.75 3.44 -17.95
N SER A 94 6.48 3.81 -17.89
CA SER A 94 6.04 5.15 -18.30
C SER A 94 6.66 6.24 -17.42
N ARG A 95 6.73 6.04 -16.10
CA ARG A 95 7.35 6.99 -15.16
C ARG A 95 8.85 7.11 -15.38
N LEU A 96 9.54 5.97 -15.52
CA LEU A 96 10.98 5.93 -15.85
C LEU A 96 11.29 6.72 -17.13
N LYS A 97 10.47 6.57 -18.18
CA LYS A 97 10.62 7.36 -19.41
C LYS A 97 10.48 8.86 -19.16
N GLN A 98 9.56 9.29 -18.30
CA GLN A 98 9.39 10.71 -17.95
C GLN A 98 10.61 11.25 -17.17
N TYR A 99 11.26 10.42 -16.36
CA TYR A 99 12.52 10.74 -15.70
C TYR A 99 13.77 10.60 -16.59
N GLY A 100 13.61 10.33 -17.90
CA GLY A 100 14.73 10.17 -18.83
C GLY A 100 15.36 8.77 -18.89
N TYR A 101 14.81 7.79 -18.17
CA TYR A 101 15.30 6.41 -18.10
C TYR A 101 14.61 5.47 -19.09
N SER A 102 14.55 5.84 -20.36
CA SER A 102 13.82 5.11 -21.41
C SER A 102 14.36 3.70 -21.73
N ASN A 103 15.60 3.40 -21.39
CA ASN A 103 16.26 2.12 -21.70
C ASN A 103 16.18 1.08 -20.56
N ILE A 104 15.65 1.45 -19.39
CA ILE A 104 15.61 0.57 -18.22
C ILE A 104 14.53 -0.50 -18.40
N LYS A 105 14.92 -1.78 -18.28
CA LYS A 105 14.02 -2.92 -18.34
C LYS A 105 13.85 -3.54 -16.96
N LEU A 106 12.69 -3.31 -16.35
CA LEU A 106 12.33 -3.97 -15.10
C LEU A 106 12.15 -5.48 -15.31
N ASN A 107 12.72 -6.27 -14.42
CA ASN A 107 12.72 -7.72 -14.46
C ASN A 107 11.95 -8.28 -13.26
N ASP A 108 10.90 -9.05 -13.52
CA ASP A 108 10.05 -9.72 -12.52
C ASP A 108 10.26 -11.24 -12.48
N LYS A 109 11.28 -11.77 -13.14
CA LYS A 109 11.57 -13.22 -13.16
C LYS A 109 11.84 -13.78 -11.77
N ALA A 110 12.47 -13.01 -10.88
CA ALA A 110 12.72 -13.45 -9.50
C ALA A 110 11.40 -13.67 -8.75
N VAL A 111 10.48 -12.71 -8.83
CA VAL A 111 9.13 -12.79 -8.24
C VAL A 111 8.34 -13.94 -8.87
N LYS A 112 8.34 -14.05 -10.20
CA LYS A 112 7.65 -15.14 -10.92
C LYS A 112 8.16 -16.53 -10.52
N ARG A 113 9.48 -16.70 -10.33
CA ARG A 113 10.03 -17.96 -9.82
C ARG A 113 9.53 -18.26 -8.40
N LYS A 114 9.51 -17.28 -7.50
CA LYS A 114 8.97 -17.45 -6.14
C LYS A 114 7.48 -17.85 -6.15
N LEU A 115 6.67 -17.22 -7.00
CA LEU A 115 5.25 -17.54 -7.15
C LEU A 115 5.01 -18.97 -7.65
N GLN A 116 5.86 -19.48 -8.55
CA GLN A 116 5.74 -20.84 -9.10
C GLN A 116 5.94 -21.94 -8.05
N HIS A 117 6.52 -21.63 -6.89
CA HIS A 117 6.74 -22.60 -5.83
C HIS A 117 5.53 -22.82 -4.90
N ASN A 118 4.34 -22.27 -5.22
CA ASN A 118 3.11 -22.35 -4.38
C ASN A 118 3.29 -21.85 -2.94
N GLN A 119 4.33 -21.06 -2.67
CA GLN A 119 4.66 -20.56 -1.33
C GLN A 119 4.07 -19.18 -1.02
N VAL A 120 3.59 -18.47 -2.05
CA VAL A 120 3.08 -17.10 -1.89
C VAL A 120 1.61 -17.15 -1.48
N LYS A 121 1.30 -16.65 -0.29
CA LYS A 121 -0.07 -16.57 0.22
C LYS A 121 -0.85 -15.50 -0.54
N ARG A 122 -2.18 -15.61 -0.49
CA ARG A 122 -3.08 -14.60 -1.04
C ARG A 122 -2.77 -13.24 -0.39
N GLY A 123 -2.57 -12.20 -1.20
CA GLY A 123 -2.20 -10.85 -0.75
C GLY A 123 -0.69 -10.56 -0.75
N GLU A 124 0.18 -11.57 -0.85
CA GLU A 124 1.64 -11.35 -0.84
C GLU A 124 2.21 -10.97 -2.23
N TYR A 125 1.44 -11.17 -3.31
CA TYR A 125 1.91 -10.95 -4.68
C TYR A 125 2.35 -9.51 -4.95
N ILE A 126 1.49 -8.53 -4.65
CA ILE A 126 1.76 -7.12 -4.98
C ILE A 126 2.92 -6.57 -4.15
N PRO A 127 2.99 -6.76 -2.81
CA PRO A 127 4.15 -6.35 -2.02
C PRO A 127 5.47 -6.90 -2.57
N LEU A 128 5.54 -8.21 -2.85
CA LEU A 128 6.75 -8.84 -3.38
C LEU A 128 7.15 -8.28 -4.76
N LEU A 129 6.16 -8.01 -5.62
CA LEU A 129 6.40 -7.42 -6.93
C LEU A 129 6.93 -5.98 -6.81
N LEU A 130 6.35 -5.18 -5.93
CA LEU A 130 6.76 -3.80 -5.68
C LEU A 130 8.16 -3.75 -5.09
N ASN A 131 8.49 -4.57 -4.09
CA ASN A 131 9.83 -4.66 -3.51
C ASN A 131 10.88 -5.00 -4.58
N CYS A 132 10.58 -5.98 -5.45
CA CYS A 132 11.49 -6.38 -6.53
C CYS A 132 11.78 -5.23 -7.50
N TYR A 133 10.77 -4.44 -7.86
CA TYR A 133 10.96 -3.28 -8.72
C TYR A 133 11.63 -2.11 -8.00
N ASP A 134 11.31 -1.87 -6.72
CA ASP A 134 11.93 -0.83 -5.90
C ASP A 134 13.45 -1.01 -5.82
N ASN A 135 13.89 -2.24 -5.55
CA ASN A 135 15.32 -2.57 -5.53
C ASN A 135 16.02 -2.29 -6.87
N GLN A 136 15.31 -2.41 -8.00
CA GLN A 136 15.85 -2.13 -9.34
C GLN A 136 15.89 -0.64 -9.68
N VAL A 137 14.97 0.17 -9.16
CA VAL A 137 14.93 1.62 -9.42
C VAL A 137 15.72 2.44 -8.41
N ARG A 138 16.02 1.87 -7.23
CA ARG A 138 16.82 2.52 -6.17
C ARG A 138 18.20 2.95 -6.66
N GLN A 139 18.85 2.13 -7.48
CA GLN A 139 20.14 2.46 -8.11
C GLN A 139 20.08 3.69 -9.05
N LEU A 140 18.87 4.15 -9.43
CA LEU A 140 18.65 5.33 -10.28
C LEU A 140 18.30 6.58 -9.45
N GLY A 141 18.39 6.51 -8.12
CA GLY A 141 17.95 7.59 -7.22
C GLY A 141 16.42 7.76 -7.15
N LEU A 142 15.68 6.71 -7.53
CA LEU A 142 14.22 6.68 -7.49
C LEU A 142 13.73 5.71 -6.41
N LYS A 143 12.49 5.89 -5.98
CA LYS A 143 11.82 5.08 -4.98
C LYS A 143 10.36 4.86 -5.36
N ILE A 144 9.85 3.66 -5.10
CA ILE A 144 8.42 3.38 -5.14
C ILE A 144 7.80 3.77 -3.80
N ALA A 145 6.83 4.69 -3.85
CA ALA A 145 6.04 5.12 -2.71
C ALA A 145 4.64 4.49 -2.79
N ILE A 146 4.11 4.05 -1.66
CA ILE A 146 2.74 3.56 -1.53
C ILE A 146 1.96 4.55 -0.67
N PHE A 147 0.92 5.15 -1.24
CA PHE A 147 0.01 6.04 -0.52
C PHE A 147 -1.16 5.26 0.03
N ASP A 148 -1.39 5.39 1.33
CA ASP A 148 -2.60 4.90 1.96
C ASP A 148 -3.62 6.01 2.18
N ASN A 149 -4.82 5.82 1.65
CA ASN A 149 -5.95 6.71 1.84
C ASN A 149 -7.13 6.05 2.57
N GLY A 150 -6.90 4.90 3.21
CA GLY A 150 -7.93 4.13 3.92
C GLY A 150 -8.83 3.28 3.02
N PHE A 151 -8.54 3.17 1.72
CA PHE A 151 -9.24 2.29 0.79
C PHE A 151 -8.44 1.00 0.54
N ASP A 152 -9.13 -0.07 0.15
CA ASP A 152 -8.57 -1.41 -0.04
C ASP A 152 -7.81 -1.57 -1.37
N GLU A 153 -6.92 -0.61 -1.68
CA GLU A 153 -6.12 -0.55 -2.91
C GLU A 153 -4.70 -0.03 -2.63
N TYR A 154 -3.71 -0.55 -3.37
CA TYR A 154 -2.38 0.04 -3.38
C TYR A 154 -2.32 1.21 -4.35
N ASN A 155 -2.00 2.40 -3.84
CA ASN A 155 -1.76 3.59 -4.66
C ASN A 155 -0.25 3.81 -4.84
N ILE A 156 0.26 3.46 -6.01
CA ILE A 156 1.69 3.31 -6.27
C ILE A 156 2.21 4.53 -7.04
N ALA A 157 3.27 5.17 -6.56
CA ALA A 157 4.01 6.17 -7.31
C ALA A 157 5.48 5.79 -7.46
N LEU A 158 6.10 6.24 -8.56
CA LEU A 158 7.56 6.26 -8.70
C LEU A 158 8.02 7.71 -8.59
N VAL A 159 8.85 8.00 -7.59
CA VAL A 159 9.30 9.35 -7.24
C VAL A 159 10.82 9.40 -7.05
N PRO A 160 11.44 10.58 -7.16
CA PRO A 160 12.81 10.81 -6.68
C PRO A 160 12.95 10.48 -5.18
N MET A 161 14.12 9.98 -4.77
CA MET A 161 14.38 9.55 -3.40
C MET A 161 14.24 10.70 -2.38
N ASP A 162 14.71 11.89 -2.71
CA ASP A 162 14.57 13.10 -1.90
C ASP A 162 13.10 13.47 -1.67
N LEU A 163 12.28 13.35 -2.72
CA LEU A 163 10.84 13.54 -2.57
C LEU A 163 10.20 12.43 -1.74
N PHE A 164 10.60 11.17 -1.89
CA PHE A 164 10.11 10.09 -1.04
C PHE A 164 10.37 10.40 0.45
N MET A 165 11.59 10.79 0.81
CA MET A 165 11.93 11.15 2.19
C MET A 165 11.04 12.28 2.70
N LYS A 166 10.74 13.29 1.86
CA LYS A 166 9.80 14.35 2.22
C LYS A 166 8.38 13.83 2.42
N LEU A 167 7.90 13.00 1.51
CA LEU A 167 6.56 12.41 1.58
C LEU A 167 6.39 11.57 2.85
N GLU A 168 7.33 10.68 3.13
CA GLU A 168 7.30 9.77 4.29
C GLU A 168 7.35 10.52 5.63
N ASN A 169 8.14 11.60 5.73
CA ASN A 169 8.37 12.28 7.02
C ASN A 169 7.46 13.49 7.25
N GLU A 170 7.01 14.17 6.19
CA GLU A 170 6.30 15.45 6.33
C GLU A 170 4.81 15.36 6.04
N VAL A 171 4.38 14.46 5.14
CA VAL A 171 2.96 14.31 4.80
C VAL A 171 2.24 13.58 5.93
N THR A 172 1.20 14.24 6.45
CA THR A 172 0.39 13.73 7.57
C THR A 172 -1.06 13.50 7.18
N ASP A 173 -1.46 13.90 5.96
CA ASP A 173 -2.83 13.71 5.49
C ASP A 173 -3.09 12.22 5.17
N CYS A 174 -2.07 11.52 4.66
CA CYS A 174 -2.09 10.09 4.35
C CYS A 174 -0.81 9.42 4.85
N GLU A 175 -0.87 8.10 5.06
CA GLU A 175 0.34 7.33 5.30
C GLU A 175 1.06 7.13 3.97
N VAL A 176 2.35 7.42 3.92
CA VAL A 176 3.21 7.11 2.77
C VAL A 176 4.26 6.13 3.25
N THR A 177 4.28 4.95 2.64
CA THR A 177 5.19 3.87 3.02
C THR A 177 6.06 3.44 1.85
N ASP A 178 7.16 2.76 2.18
CA ASP A 178 7.98 2.10 1.19
C ASP A 178 7.47 0.70 0.84
N THR A 179 8.30 -0.04 0.09
CA THR A 179 8.02 -1.40 -0.35
C THR A 179 8.84 -2.44 0.42
N ILE A 180 9.44 -2.07 1.56
CA ILE A 180 10.18 -3.04 2.37
C ILE A 180 9.19 -4.09 2.86
N ILE A 181 9.59 -5.35 2.70
CA ILE A 181 8.82 -6.48 3.19
C ILE A 181 9.26 -6.74 4.62
N TRP A 182 8.29 -6.95 5.49
CA TRP A 182 8.48 -7.25 6.89
C TRP A 182 7.95 -8.66 7.16
N SER A 183 8.48 -9.29 8.21
CA SER A 183 7.95 -10.52 8.77
C SER A 183 7.52 -10.32 10.22
N LEU A 184 6.33 -10.84 10.52
CA LEU A 184 5.74 -10.81 11.84
C LEU A 184 5.85 -12.21 12.47
N HIS A 185 6.54 -12.26 13.59
CA HIS A 185 6.77 -13.48 14.35
C HIS A 185 6.05 -13.44 15.70
N ILE A 186 5.48 -14.57 16.10
CA ILE A 186 5.13 -14.79 17.51
C ILE A 186 6.40 -15.29 18.20
N LEU A 187 6.88 -14.57 19.20
CA LEU A 187 8.01 -14.99 20.03
C LEU A 187 7.58 -15.87 21.20
N GLN A 188 6.48 -15.47 21.84
CA GLN A 188 5.97 -16.13 23.04
C GLN A 188 4.46 -15.95 23.12
N ILE A 189 3.78 -16.93 23.71
CA ILE A 189 2.37 -16.83 24.10
C ILE A 189 2.31 -16.84 25.62
N SER A 190 1.64 -15.84 26.20
CA SER A 190 1.46 -15.74 27.64
C SER A 190 0.60 -16.89 28.21
N GLU A 191 0.43 -16.92 29.53
CA GLU A 191 -0.22 -18.04 30.24
C GLU A 191 -1.65 -18.35 29.76
N LYS A 192 -2.39 -17.36 29.25
CA LYS A 192 -3.75 -17.54 28.68
C LYS A 192 -3.68 -17.96 27.20
N ARG A 193 -3.34 -19.22 26.96
CA ARG A 193 -3.14 -19.77 25.60
C ARG A 193 -4.41 -19.92 24.76
N SER A 194 -5.61 -19.93 25.37
CA SER A 194 -6.86 -20.23 24.65
C SER A 194 -7.12 -19.27 23.49
N ASP A 195 -6.98 -17.98 23.73
CA ASP A 195 -7.36 -16.93 22.77
C ASP A 195 -6.37 -16.90 21.61
N ALA A 196 -5.07 -16.99 21.90
CA ALA A 196 -4.01 -17.13 20.91
C ALA A 196 -4.19 -18.40 20.05
N MET A 197 -4.55 -19.54 20.66
CA MET A 197 -4.80 -20.79 19.93
C MET A 197 -6.02 -20.68 19.01
N HIS A 198 -7.10 -20.04 19.46
CA HIS A 198 -8.29 -19.80 18.65
C HIS A 198 -8.00 -18.86 17.48
N LEU A 199 -7.26 -17.78 17.73
CA LEU A 199 -6.84 -16.84 16.69
C LEU A 199 -5.96 -17.52 15.64
N LEU A 200 -4.94 -18.27 16.06
CA LEU A 200 -4.07 -19.04 15.16
C LEU A 200 -4.85 -20.03 14.32
N ARG A 201 -5.76 -20.81 14.94
CA ARG A 201 -6.64 -21.73 14.21
C ARG A 201 -7.46 -20.99 13.15
N LYS A 202 -8.05 -19.84 13.50
CA LYS A 202 -8.90 -19.06 12.58
C LYS A 202 -8.09 -18.52 11.41
N LYS A 203 -6.93 -17.93 11.66
CA LYS A 203 -6.07 -17.28 10.64
C LYS A 203 -5.37 -18.29 9.73
N LEU A 204 -4.89 -19.41 10.30
CA LEU A 204 -4.19 -20.45 9.54
C LEU A 204 -5.14 -21.46 8.89
N GLY A 205 -6.39 -21.55 9.36
CA GLY A 205 -7.36 -22.53 8.86
C GLY A 205 -7.05 -23.98 9.24
N ILE A 206 -6.25 -24.21 10.29
CA ILE A 206 -5.78 -25.54 10.71
C ILE A 206 -6.46 -26.06 11.99
N PRO A 207 -6.51 -27.38 12.24
CA PRO A 207 -7.03 -27.96 13.47
C PRO A 207 -6.28 -27.52 14.74
N LEU A 208 -6.96 -27.47 15.90
CA LEU A 208 -6.34 -27.11 17.19
C LEU A 208 -5.14 -27.99 17.58
N LEU A 209 -5.13 -29.26 17.16
CA LEU A 209 -4.02 -30.17 17.41
C LEU A 209 -2.75 -29.71 16.67
N GLU A 210 -2.88 -29.27 15.42
CA GLU A 210 -1.77 -28.72 14.64
C GLU A 210 -1.29 -27.38 15.20
N VAL A 211 -2.22 -26.54 15.69
CA VAL A 211 -1.85 -25.29 16.39
C VAL A 211 -0.95 -25.57 17.59
N LYS A 212 -1.20 -26.63 18.37
CA LYS A 212 -0.33 -26.99 19.50
C LYS A 212 1.11 -27.30 19.06
N ASN A 213 1.26 -27.97 17.92
CA ASN A 213 2.58 -28.27 17.35
C ASN A 213 3.28 -26.97 16.90
N PHE A 214 2.57 -26.06 16.24
CA PHE A 214 3.09 -24.73 15.86
C PHE A 214 3.57 -23.92 17.07
N ILE A 215 2.82 -23.94 18.17
CA ILE A 215 3.20 -23.21 19.40
C ILE A 215 4.43 -23.82 20.07
N SER A 216 4.65 -25.13 19.91
CA SER A 216 5.84 -25.78 20.47
C SER A 216 7.15 -25.43 19.74
N THR A 217 7.06 -24.80 18.56
CA THR A 217 8.20 -24.45 17.71
C THR A 217 8.44 -22.94 17.64
N LEU A 218 8.01 -22.18 18.64
CA LEU A 218 8.27 -20.73 18.70
C LEU A 218 9.78 -20.42 18.64
N PRO A 219 10.19 -19.31 17.99
CA PRO A 219 9.35 -18.32 17.31
C PRO A 219 8.80 -18.83 15.97
N ILE A 220 7.58 -18.40 15.60
CA ILE A 220 6.95 -18.76 14.32
C ILE A 220 6.56 -17.52 13.52
N CYS A 221 6.78 -17.55 12.21
CA CYS A 221 6.32 -16.51 11.29
C CYS A 221 4.83 -16.69 11.02
N VAL A 222 4.03 -15.66 11.29
CA VAL A 222 2.57 -15.66 11.10
C VAL A 222 2.10 -14.74 9.98
N GLY A 223 2.97 -13.84 9.51
CA GLY A 223 2.69 -12.98 8.38
C GLY A 223 3.96 -12.41 7.76
N THR A 224 3.91 -12.20 6.45
CA THR A 224 4.92 -11.48 5.67
C THR A 224 4.18 -10.50 4.78
N GLY A 225 4.64 -9.27 4.67
CA GLY A 225 3.90 -8.23 3.92
C GLY A 225 4.46 -6.84 4.15
N LEU A 226 3.67 -5.82 3.82
CA LEU A 226 4.03 -4.45 4.13
C LEU A 226 3.88 -4.18 5.62
N LYS A 227 4.64 -3.22 6.14
CA LYS A 227 4.68 -2.91 7.58
C LYS A 227 3.28 -2.67 8.17
N ARG A 228 2.45 -1.89 7.47
CA ARG A 228 1.10 -1.52 7.93
C ARG A 228 0.19 -2.73 8.11
N GLU A 229 0.10 -3.60 7.10
CA GLU A 229 -0.71 -4.83 7.14
C GLU A 229 -0.31 -5.70 8.34
N LEU A 230 0.98 -5.74 8.62
CA LEU A 230 1.51 -6.48 9.76
C LEU A 230 1.32 -5.76 11.10
N ILE A 231 1.19 -4.44 11.14
CA ILE A 231 0.85 -3.69 12.37
C ILE A 231 -0.57 -4.04 12.81
N GLU A 232 -1.54 -4.06 11.89
CA GLU A 232 -2.93 -4.45 12.22
C GLU A 232 -2.99 -5.89 12.73
N LEU A 233 -2.33 -6.81 12.01
CA LEU A 233 -2.23 -8.21 12.42
C LEU A 233 -1.51 -8.37 13.76
N LYS A 234 -0.45 -7.59 14.01
CA LYS A 234 0.29 -7.57 15.27
C LYS A 234 -0.63 -7.17 16.42
N LEU A 235 -1.45 -6.13 16.26
CA LEU A 235 -2.40 -5.69 17.29
C LEU A 235 -3.42 -6.78 17.63
N GLU A 236 -3.94 -7.51 16.63
CA GLU A 236 -4.83 -8.66 16.88
C GLU A 236 -4.16 -9.75 17.72
N TYR A 237 -2.90 -10.09 17.42
CA TYR A 237 -2.15 -11.09 18.18
C TYR A 237 -1.76 -10.61 19.58
N GLU A 238 -1.41 -9.34 19.74
CA GLU A 238 -1.12 -8.75 21.05
C GLU A 238 -2.36 -8.73 21.95
N GLN A 239 -3.54 -8.45 21.40
CA GLN A 239 -4.83 -8.59 22.11
C GLN A 239 -5.11 -10.04 22.54
N ALA A 240 -4.62 -11.01 21.77
CA ALA A 240 -4.66 -12.43 22.13
C ALA A 240 -3.52 -12.85 23.09
N ASN A 241 -2.79 -11.89 23.66
CA ASN A 241 -1.68 -12.06 24.59
C ASN A 241 -0.46 -12.82 24.01
N CYS A 242 -0.18 -12.61 22.72
CA CYS A 242 1.08 -12.99 22.09
C CYS A 242 2.11 -11.86 22.22
N ILE A 243 3.37 -12.22 22.44
CA ILE A 243 4.52 -11.31 22.31
C ILE A 243 5.02 -11.42 20.88
N MET A 244 5.07 -10.28 20.19
CA MET A 244 5.30 -10.21 18.74
C MET A 244 6.65 -9.57 18.43
N LEU A 245 7.30 -10.03 17.36
CA LEU A 245 8.46 -9.39 16.74
C LEU A 245 8.12 -9.04 15.30
N LEU A 246 8.31 -7.79 14.93
CA LEU A 246 8.22 -7.32 13.56
C LEU A 246 9.62 -6.94 13.10
N GLU A 247 10.13 -7.60 12.08
CA GLU A 247 11.48 -7.39 11.55
C GLU A 247 11.48 -7.31 10.02
N GLU A 248 12.47 -6.64 9.44
CA GLU A 248 12.62 -6.60 7.99
C GLU A 248 12.87 -8.02 7.46
N PHE A 249 12.16 -8.39 6.41
CA PHE A 249 12.31 -9.69 5.78
C PHE A 249 13.66 -9.76 5.07
N SER A 250 14.63 -10.44 5.68
CA SER A 250 15.89 -10.83 5.06
C SER A 250 15.75 -12.21 4.43
N GLU A 251 16.02 -12.32 3.13
CA GLU A 251 16.16 -13.62 2.43
C GLU A 251 17.37 -14.43 2.91
#